data_AF-A0A0R2BCB7-F1
#
_entry.id   AF-A0A0R2BCB7-F1
#
_cell.length_a   1.000
_cell.length_b   1.000
_cell.length_c   1.000
_cell.angle_alpha   90.00
_cell.angle_beta   90.00
_cell.angle_gamma   90.00
#
_symmetry.space_group_name_H-M   'P 1'
#
loop_
_entity.id
_entity.type
_entity.pdbx_description
1 polymer ?
#
loop_
_entity_poly.entity_id
_entity_poly.type
_entity_poly.pdbx_seq_one_letter_code
_entity_poly.pdbx_strand_id
1 'polypeptide(L)'
;MSTRERFETTEINGRNRLFSTTKTIIETAFYGNNVQAVTDLKMAYELAKKSPKTIVTDQPIKHTSELGLPKNAVMLVDNHGRVVGRTAAARQILGRPGVDNAELEAVLREAVYQGEARQFYQAQAIVGLDEEFMLKAHLMVPQGYELNLLSYLLNFQILNAEYAKRYATSKPYSEDDIYLYCDPEWHDPQYPDGLALFDPEHNVAAILGLRYFGELKKATLTLAWATAHRNGYTACHGGEKTFHFKDKQDKVFAFYGLSGSGKSTLTHAKHAGKFDDITILHDDAFIIDRKNGSSIALEPAYFDKTSDYLPGSKEMEYFTTVMNVGVTQDMQGKKTLVTDDLRNGNGRTIKSRYSAKNRVDREQAPLDSIFWIMKDDSLPPVVKLSDPVIAATFGLTLATKRSTAENVIGESRDKLVIEPFANPFRVYPLTEDYHDFKELFEKQQANCYIINTDSYNGKNIDKDTTLGILEAIANETAEWTKFGALPQMSYLSIPGYEVDLNDATYAKKLRQRLQDRLIWVNNYTKTHPKEELPVEITTKLEELITKLN
;
A
#
# COMPACT_ATOMS: atom_id res chain seq x y z
N MET A 1 -20.93 -13.56 7.77
CA MET A 1 -20.76 -12.15 7.33
C MET A 1 -19.64 -11.58 8.17
N SER A 2 -18.63 -11.03 7.51
CA SER A 2 -17.38 -10.61 8.15
C SER A 2 -17.50 -9.34 8.98
N THR A 3 -18.25 -8.34 8.51
CA THR A 3 -18.39 -7.03 9.13
C THR A 3 -19.86 -6.67 9.30
N ARG A 4 -20.15 -5.68 10.15
CA ARG A 4 -21.52 -5.27 10.47
C ARG A 4 -21.99 -4.16 9.53
N GLU A 5 -23.05 -4.45 8.79
CA GLU A 5 -23.83 -3.46 8.01
C GLU A 5 -25.14 -3.09 8.74
N ARG A 6 -25.69 -4.03 9.51
CA ARG A 6 -27.04 -3.92 10.10
C ARG A 6 -26.99 -4.20 11.58
N PHE A 7 -27.93 -3.57 12.29
CA PHE A 7 -28.00 -3.55 13.73
C PHE A 7 -29.42 -3.86 14.19
N GLU A 8 -29.53 -4.56 15.32
CA GLU A 8 -30.81 -4.67 16.01
C GLU A 8 -31.23 -3.30 16.52
N THR A 9 -32.54 -3.00 16.54
CA THR A 9 -33.04 -1.67 16.95
C THR A 9 -32.52 -1.24 18.33
N THR A 10 -32.34 -2.19 19.25
CA THR A 10 -31.80 -1.94 20.60
C THR A 10 -30.32 -1.55 20.62
N GLU A 11 -29.57 -1.83 19.56
CA GLU A 11 -28.15 -1.49 19.41
C GLU A 11 -27.93 -0.13 18.72
N ILE A 12 -28.98 0.49 18.15
CA ILE A 12 -28.89 1.76 17.42
C ILE A 12 -28.99 2.92 18.43
N ASN A 13 -27.87 3.21 19.09
CA ASN A 13 -27.75 4.36 20.00
C ASN A 13 -26.27 4.69 20.24
N GLY A 14 -26.00 5.90 20.76
CA GLY A 14 -24.64 6.39 21.01
C GLY A 14 -23.83 5.64 22.09
N ARG A 15 -24.36 4.59 22.72
CA ARG A 15 -23.57 3.70 23.61
C ARG A 15 -22.91 2.56 22.85
N ASN A 16 -23.38 2.26 21.64
CA ASN A 16 -22.75 1.26 20.80
C ASN A 16 -21.49 1.86 20.19
N ARG A 17 -20.34 1.24 20.49
CA ARG A 17 -19.01 1.69 20.04
C ARG A 17 -18.81 1.69 18.52
N LEU A 18 -19.75 1.12 17.78
CA LEU A 18 -19.77 1.12 16.32
C LEU A 18 -20.47 2.37 15.77
N PHE A 19 -20.95 3.29 16.60
CA PHE A 19 -21.48 4.57 16.14
C PHE A 19 -20.61 5.73 16.60
N SER A 20 -20.25 6.60 15.65
CA SER A 20 -19.66 7.90 15.89
C SER A 20 -20.46 8.99 15.18
N THR A 21 -20.19 10.25 15.53
CA THR A 21 -20.72 11.41 14.79
C THR A 21 -20.33 11.31 13.31
N THR A 22 -19.05 11.08 13.02
CA THR A 22 -18.49 10.97 11.66
C THR A 22 -19.15 9.86 10.85
N LYS A 23 -19.27 8.65 11.43
CA LYS A 23 -19.97 7.53 10.77
C LYS A 23 -21.41 7.89 10.49
N THR A 24 -22.12 8.47 11.45
CA THR A 24 -23.52 8.84 11.27
C THR A 24 -23.70 9.87 10.15
N ILE A 25 -22.79 10.85 10.03
CA ILE A 25 -22.79 11.84 8.93
C ILE A 25 -22.58 11.15 7.59
N ILE A 26 -21.55 10.31 7.47
CA ILE A 26 -21.19 9.65 6.21
C ILE A 26 -22.23 8.62 5.79
N GLU A 27 -22.60 7.70 6.68
CA GLU A 27 -23.49 6.59 6.36
C GLU A 27 -24.89 7.09 5.98
N THR A 28 -25.38 8.16 6.62
CA THR A 28 -26.67 8.77 6.26
C THR A 28 -26.70 9.25 4.80
N ALA A 29 -25.58 9.77 4.27
CA ALA A 29 -25.51 10.25 2.89
C ALA A 29 -25.78 9.13 1.86
N PHE A 30 -25.40 7.89 2.16
CA PHE A 30 -25.61 6.74 1.27
C PHE A 30 -27.10 6.38 1.08
N TYR A 31 -27.97 6.80 2.00
CA TYR A 31 -29.41 6.54 1.95
C TYR A 31 -30.21 7.68 1.31
N GLY A 32 -29.54 8.69 0.73
CA GLY A 32 -30.19 9.82 0.07
C GLY A 32 -30.96 9.42 -1.21
N ASN A 33 -32.06 10.12 -1.50
CA ASN A 33 -32.87 9.90 -2.72
C ASN A 33 -32.14 10.29 -4.02
N ASN A 34 -31.03 11.01 -3.90
CA ASN A 34 -30.12 11.39 -4.99
C ASN A 34 -29.00 10.36 -5.23
N VAL A 35 -29.04 9.20 -4.56
CA VAL A 35 -28.00 8.16 -4.64
C VAL A 35 -28.50 6.94 -5.42
N GLN A 36 -27.82 6.63 -6.52
CA GLN A 36 -28.11 5.48 -7.36
C GLN A 36 -27.13 4.33 -7.08
N ALA A 37 -27.65 3.13 -6.82
CA ALA A 37 -26.81 1.93 -6.68
C ALA A 37 -26.26 1.46 -8.04
N VAL A 38 -24.98 1.10 -8.05
CA VAL A 38 -24.27 0.45 -9.16
C VAL A 38 -23.81 -0.92 -8.66
N THR A 39 -24.45 -1.97 -9.16
CA THR A 39 -24.37 -3.33 -8.58
C THR A 39 -23.47 -4.28 -9.37
N ASP A 40 -23.05 -3.90 -10.58
CA ASP A 40 -22.16 -4.72 -11.41
C ASP A 40 -21.18 -3.88 -12.24
N LEU A 41 -20.08 -4.52 -12.67
CA LEU A 41 -19.03 -3.88 -13.46
C LEU A 41 -19.49 -3.48 -14.86
N LYS A 42 -20.52 -4.12 -15.41
CA LYS A 42 -21.07 -3.79 -16.73
C LYS A 42 -21.79 -2.45 -16.68
N MET A 43 -22.60 -2.22 -15.66
CA MET A 43 -23.27 -0.95 -15.39
C MET A 43 -22.25 0.14 -15.13
N ALA A 44 -21.26 -0.10 -14.25
CA ALA A 44 -20.18 0.86 -13.98
C ALA A 44 -19.42 1.24 -15.26
N TYR A 45 -19.12 0.26 -16.11
CA TYR A 45 -18.43 0.48 -17.39
C TYR A 45 -19.27 1.32 -18.37
N GLU A 46 -20.55 1.02 -18.52
CA GLU A 46 -21.43 1.78 -19.42
C GLU A 46 -21.66 3.22 -18.93
N LEU A 47 -21.72 3.43 -17.61
CA LEU A 47 -21.75 4.76 -17.01
C LEU A 47 -20.45 5.53 -17.29
N ALA A 48 -19.29 4.91 -17.05
CA ALA A 48 -17.99 5.50 -17.32
C ALA A 48 -17.80 5.85 -18.80
N LYS A 49 -18.13 4.92 -19.70
CA LYS A 49 -18.03 5.10 -21.15
C LYS A 49 -18.87 6.26 -21.68
N LYS A 50 -20.03 6.53 -21.06
CA LYS A 50 -20.94 7.64 -21.44
C LYS A 50 -20.59 8.97 -20.80
N SER A 51 -19.70 8.96 -19.79
CA SER A 51 -19.30 10.16 -19.08
C SER A 51 -18.58 11.14 -20.02
N PRO A 52 -18.93 12.44 -20.02
CA PRO A 52 -18.28 13.43 -20.88
C PRO A 52 -16.80 13.65 -20.57
N LYS A 53 -16.33 13.24 -19.38
CA LYS A 53 -14.92 13.30 -18.99
C LYS A 53 -14.08 12.13 -19.56
N THR A 54 -14.73 11.09 -20.08
CA THR A 54 -14.06 9.85 -20.49
C THR A 54 -13.68 9.87 -21.97
N ILE A 55 -12.43 9.52 -22.26
CA ILE A 55 -11.95 9.21 -23.60
C ILE A 55 -12.05 7.70 -23.81
N VAL A 56 -12.89 7.29 -24.76
CA VAL A 56 -13.00 5.91 -25.21
C VAL A 56 -11.91 5.63 -26.24
N THR A 57 -11.00 4.70 -25.94
CA THR A 57 -9.91 4.29 -26.84
C THR A 57 -10.35 3.19 -27.80
N ASP A 58 -9.46 2.77 -28.69
CA ASP A 58 -9.64 1.59 -29.55
C ASP A 58 -8.82 0.38 -29.04
N GLN A 59 -8.29 0.46 -27.82
CA GLN A 59 -7.48 -0.59 -27.19
C GLN A 59 -8.38 -1.57 -26.44
N PRO A 60 -8.46 -2.86 -26.82
CA PRO A 60 -9.35 -3.82 -26.17
C PRO A 60 -8.86 -4.19 -24.76
N ILE A 61 -9.80 -4.46 -23.86
CA ILE A 61 -9.51 -5.08 -22.56
C ILE A 61 -9.51 -6.60 -22.72
N LYS A 62 -8.50 -7.31 -22.17
CA LYS A 62 -8.49 -8.78 -22.09
C LYS A 62 -9.27 -9.29 -20.87
N HIS A 63 -9.72 -10.55 -20.92
CA HIS A 63 -10.44 -11.23 -19.84
C HIS A 63 -11.72 -10.50 -19.40
N THR A 64 -12.43 -9.86 -20.33
CA THR A 64 -13.63 -9.08 -20.02
C THR A 64 -14.73 -9.91 -19.37
N SER A 65 -14.89 -11.18 -19.76
CA SER A 65 -15.92 -12.04 -19.19
C SER A 65 -15.63 -12.38 -17.73
N GLU A 66 -14.38 -12.71 -17.42
CA GLU A 66 -13.92 -13.03 -16.07
C GLU A 66 -13.90 -11.78 -15.17
N LEU A 67 -13.63 -10.61 -15.74
CA LEU A 67 -13.77 -9.32 -15.06
C LEU A 67 -15.22 -8.84 -14.93
N GLY A 68 -16.21 -9.48 -15.58
CA GLY A 68 -17.60 -8.98 -15.56
C GLY A 68 -17.85 -7.71 -16.39
N LEU A 69 -16.98 -7.41 -17.35
CA LEU A 69 -17.08 -6.30 -18.31
C LEU A 69 -17.81 -6.74 -19.60
N PRO A 70 -18.32 -5.79 -20.41
CA PRO A 70 -18.80 -6.09 -21.77
C PRO A 70 -17.73 -6.79 -22.62
N LYS A 71 -18.13 -7.76 -23.47
CA LYS A 71 -17.20 -8.51 -24.33
C LYS A 71 -16.34 -7.62 -25.25
N ASN A 72 -16.90 -6.49 -25.68
CA ASN A 72 -16.26 -5.49 -26.53
C ASN A 72 -15.72 -4.29 -25.73
N ALA A 73 -15.48 -4.44 -24.42
CA ALA A 73 -14.91 -3.38 -23.61
C ALA A 73 -13.51 -3.01 -24.11
N VAL A 74 -13.30 -1.70 -24.23
CA VAL A 74 -12.03 -1.05 -24.53
C VAL A 74 -11.56 -0.25 -23.33
N MET A 75 -10.25 0.03 -23.28
CA MET A 75 -9.65 0.84 -22.22
C MET A 75 -10.27 2.24 -22.23
N LEU A 76 -10.56 2.74 -21.04
CA LEU A 76 -11.16 4.05 -20.83
C LEU A 76 -10.16 4.96 -20.12
N VAL A 77 -10.05 6.21 -20.59
CA VAL A 77 -9.12 7.20 -20.03
C VAL A 77 -9.88 8.39 -19.43
N ASP A 78 -9.52 8.78 -18.22
CA ASP A 78 -9.92 10.06 -17.61
C ASP A 78 -8.66 10.82 -17.19
N ASN A 79 -8.65 12.12 -17.39
CA ASN A 79 -7.49 12.94 -17.16
C ASN A 79 -7.83 14.09 -16.22
N HIS A 80 -7.10 14.15 -15.11
CA HIS A 80 -7.30 15.18 -14.10
C HIS A 80 -6.52 16.46 -14.44
N GLY A 81 -6.78 17.48 -13.62
CA GLY A 81 -6.09 18.76 -13.66
C GLY A 81 -4.69 18.71 -13.06
N ARG A 82 -4.29 19.78 -12.35
CA ARG A 82 -2.94 19.94 -11.79
C ARG A 82 -2.55 18.86 -10.78
N VAL A 83 -3.50 18.37 -9.98
CA VAL A 83 -3.24 17.37 -8.93
C VAL A 83 -3.29 15.98 -9.57
N VAL A 84 -2.12 15.36 -9.67
CA VAL A 84 -1.89 14.09 -10.40
C VAL A 84 -1.37 12.97 -9.49
N GLY A 85 -1.21 13.26 -8.20
CA GLY A 85 -0.71 12.33 -7.19
C GLY A 85 -1.35 12.63 -5.85
N ARG A 86 -0.92 11.90 -4.82
CA ARG A 86 -1.50 12.03 -3.48
C ARG A 86 -1.10 13.32 -2.78
N THR A 87 -1.97 13.80 -1.90
CA THR A 87 -1.77 15.03 -1.13
C THR A 87 -1.64 14.69 0.36
N ALA A 88 -0.42 14.44 0.84
CA ALA A 88 -0.17 14.10 2.24
C ALA A 88 -0.67 15.18 3.23
N ALA A 89 -0.59 16.45 2.84
CA ALA A 89 -1.04 17.59 3.64
C ALA A 89 -2.58 17.64 3.84
N ALA A 90 -3.36 16.98 2.98
CA ALA A 90 -4.81 16.95 3.08
C ALA A 90 -5.30 15.94 4.15
N ARG A 91 -4.42 15.07 4.65
CA ARG A 91 -4.80 13.95 5.52
C ARG A 91 -5.07 14.41 6.95
N GLN A 92 -6.26 14.14 7.46
CA GLN A 92 -6.68 14.38 8.85
C GLN A 92 -7.22 13.09 9.45
N ILE A 93 -6.79 12.74 10.66
CA ILE A 93 -7.18 11.51 11.34
C ILE A 93 -7.80 11.88 12.68
N LEU A 94 -9.09 11.56 12.85
CA LEU A 94 -9.83 11.86 14.07
C LEU A 94 -9.22 11.13 15.27
N GLY A 95 -9.27 11.80 16.43
CA GLY A 95 -8.73 11.27 17.68
C GLY A 95 -7.22 11.44 17.84
N ARG A 96 -6.50 11.96 16.84
CA ARG A 96 -5.07 12.26 17.00
C ARG A 96 -4.82 13.51 17.85
N PRO A 97 -3.68 13.56 18.58
CA PRO A 97 -3.31 14.75 19.34
C PRO A 97 -3.24 16.01 18.46
N GLY A 98 -3.88 17.09 18.91
CA GLY A 98 -3.89 18.38 18.20
C GLY A 98 -4.95 18.48 17.09
N VAL A 99 -5.74 17.43 16.86
CA VAL A 99 -6.88 17.46 15.93
C VAL A 99 -8.14 17.91 16.67
N ASP A 100 -8.81 18.94 16.14
CA ASP A 100 -10.15 19.32 16.60
C ASP A 100 -11.21 18.49 15.88
N ASN A 101 -11.67 17.43 16.54
CA ASN A 101 -12.68 16.54 15.99
C ASN A 101 -14.00 17.29 15.69
N ALA A 102 -14.41 18.21 16.55
CA ALA A 102 -15.71 18.88 16.43
C ALA A 102 -15.73 19.84 15.23
N GLU A 103 -14.61 20.52 14.97
CA GLU A 103 -14.39 21.35 13.78
C GLU A 103 -14.46 20.49 12.50
N LEU A 104 -13.68 19.41 12.42
CA LEU A 104 -13.66 18.55 11.24
C LEU A 104 -15.02 17.89 10.97
N GLU A 105 -15.73 17.49 12.01
CA GLU A 105 -17.10 16.98 11.89
C GLU A 105 -18.07 18.06 11.40
N ALA A 106 -17.88 19.34 11.77
CA ALA A 106 -18.68 20.44 11.25
C ALA A 106 -18.43 20.69 9.77
N VAL A 107 -17.16 20.69 9.35
CA VAL A 107 -16.75 20.79 7.94
C VAL A 107 -17.34 19.63 7.13
N LEU A 108 -17.28 18.41 7.67
CA LEU A 108 -17.85 17.22 7.02
C LEU A 108 -19.37 17.33 6.86
N ARG A 109 -20.11 17.80 7.88
CA ARG A 109 -21.56 18.02 7.77
C ARG A 109 -21.88 18.99 6.64
N GLU A 110 -21.16 20.10 6.57
CA GLU A 110 -21.35 21.10 5.51
C GLU A 110 -21.02 20.52 4.12
N ALA A 111 -19.94 19.75 4.00
CA ALA A 111 -19.57 19.09 2.75
C ALA A 111 -20.64 18.10 2.25
N VAL A 112 -21.22 17.31 3.16
CA VAL A 112 -22.34 16.40 2.81
C VAL A 112 -23.57 17.17 2.40
N TYR A 113 -23.94 18.23 3.14
CA TYR A 113 -25.09 19.09 2.83
C TYR A 113 -24.96 19.73 1.44
N GLN A 114 -23.79 20.28 1.10
CA GLN A 114 -23.51 20.81 -0.24
C GLN A 114 -23.52 19.72 -1.33
N GLY A 115 -23.24 18.47 -0.95
CA GLY A 115 -23.38 17.27 -1.77
C GLY A 115 -24.81 17.06 -2.28
N GLU A 116 -25.83 17.27 -1.45
CA GLU A 116 -27.22 16.85 -1.68
C GLU A 116 -27.83 17.37 -3.00
N ALA A 117 -27.35 18.50 -3.51
CA ALA A 117 -27.79 19.08 -4.78
C ALA A 117 -27.37 18.27 -6.03
N ARG A 118 -26.47 17.29 -5.88
CA ARG A 118 -25.94 16.48 -6.98
C ARG A 118 -26.45 15.05 -6.93
N GLN A 119 -26.47 14.40 -8.09
CA GLN A 119 -26.68 12.95 -8.16
C GLN A 119 -25.38 12.22 -7.82
N PHE A 120 -25.51 11.11 -7.10
CA PHE A 120 -24.40 10.26 -6.69
C PHE A 120 -24.61 8.82 -7.14
N TYR A 121 -23.50 8.10 -7.28
CA TYR A 121 -23.49 6.65 -7.39
C TYR A 121 -22.91 6.05 -6.13
N GLN A 122 -23.45 4.90 -5.71
CA GLN A 122 -22.86 4.06 -4.69
C GLN A 122 -22.54 2.68 -5.24
N ALA A 123 -21.45 2.06 -4.78
CA ALA A 123 -21.11 0.68 -5.11
C ALA A 123 -20.44 -0.04 -3.96
N GLN A 124 -20.48 -1.37 -4.00
CA GLN A 124 -19.95 -2.26 -2.97
C GLN A 124 -18.82 -3.13 -3.51
N ALA A 125 -17.77 -3.26 -2.71
CA ALA A 125 -16.64 -4.12 -2.97
C ALA A 125 -16.23 -4.92 -1.73
N ILE A 126 -15.42 -5.94 -1.95
CA ILE A 126 -14.75 -6.73 -0.93
C ILE A 126 -13.26 -6.36 -0.93
N VAL A 127 -12.73 -6.15 0.28
CA VAL A 127 -11.32 -5.93 0.56
C VAL A 127 -10.83 -7.09 1.42
N GLY A 128 -9.74 -7.75 1.02
CA GLY A 128 -9.35 -9.05 1.57
C GLY A 128 -9.98 -10.21 0.79
N LEU A 129 -9.13 -11.09 0.26
CA LEU A 129 -9.52 -12.05 -0.78
C LEU A 129 -9.69 -13.50 -0.31
N ASP A 130 -9.68 -13.74 1.00
CA ASP A 130 -9.82 -15.05 1.62
C ASP A 130 -10.80 -15.00 2.79
N GLU A 131 -11.55 -16.08 3.02
CA GLU A 131 -12.59 -16.19 4.04
C GLU A 131 -12.08 -15.96 5.47
N GLU A 132 -10.77 -16.14 5.71
CA GLU A 132 -10.14 -15.76 6.98
C GLU A 132 -10.06 -14.26 7.20
N PHE A 133 -10.13 -13.42 6.15
CA PHE A 133 -10.22 -11.96 6.26
C PHE A 133 -10.87 -11.36 5.00
N MET A 134 -12.13 -10.94 5.13
CA MET A 134 -12.85 -10.17 4.10
C MET A 134 -13.53 -8.99 4.77
N LEU A 135 -13.55 -7.81 4.17
CA LEU A 135 -14.31 -6.65 4.64
C LEU A 135 -15.22 -6.18 3.51
N LYS A 136 -16.45 -5.79 3.82
CA LYS A 136 -17.29 -5.10 2.84
C LYS A 136 -16.98 -3.61 2.89
N ALA A 137 -16.79 -3.01 1.71
CA ALA A 137 -16.55 -1.59 1.54
C ALA A 137 -17.61 -0.98 0.62
N HIS A 138 -18.04 0.24 0.96
CA HIS A 138 -19.02 1.04 0.24
C HIS A 138 -18.33 2.32 -0.22
N LEU A 139 -18.42 2.62 -1.51
CA LEU A 139 -17.92 3.86 -2.10
C LEU A 139 -19.11 4.68 -2.61
N MET A 140 -19.14 5.96 -2.28
CA MET A 140 -20.06 6.95 -2.85
C MET A 140 -19.27 8.03 -3.60
N VAL A 141 -19.62 8.27 -4.87
CA VAL A 141 -19.01 9.30 -5.73
C VAL A 141 -20.07 10.06 -6.51
N PRO A 142 -19.89 11.36 -6.83
CA PRO A 142 -20.87 12.12 -7.58
C PRO A 142 -20.88 11.72 -9.06
N GLN A 143 -21.99 12.02 -9.74
CA GLN A 143 -22.08 11.96 -11.20
C GLN A 143 -20.96 12.78 -11.85
N GLY A 144 -20.36 12.27 -12.93
CA GLY A 144 -19.16 12.82 -13.55
C GLY A 144 -17.85 12.27 -13.01
N TYR A 145 -17.88 11.28 -12.10
CA TYR A 145 -16.71 10.55 -11.60
C TYR A 145 -16.85 9.03 -11.77
N GLU A 146 -17.57 8.62 -12.81
CA GLU A 146 -17.86 7.23 -13.12
C GLU A 146 -16.60 6.40 -13.38
N LEU A 147 -15.53 6.98 -13.95
CA LEU A 147 -14.27 6.26 -14.13
C LEU A 147 -13.58 5.95 -12.79
N ASN A 148 -13.69 6.81 -11.79
CA ASN A 148 -13.20 6.52 -10.44
C ASN A 148 -14.00 5.37 -9.80
N LEU A 149 -15.32 5.36 -9.96
CA LEU A 149 -16.18 4.24 -9.52
C LEU A 149 -15.79 2.92 -10.20
N LEU A 150 -15.63 2.94 -11.52
CA LEU A 150 -15.20 1.77 -12.29
C LEU A 150 -13.80 1.30 -11.84
N SER A 151 -12.85 2.24 -11.68
CA SER A 151 -11.50 1.93 -11.22
C SER A 151 -11.50 1.32 -9.82
N TYR A 152 -12.41 1.76 -8.94
CA TYR A 152 -12.58 1.19 -7.61
C TYR A 152 -13.02 -0.27 -7.66
N LEU A 153 -14.03 -0.56 -8.48
CA LEU A 153 -14.59 -1.91 -8.64
C LEU A 153 -13.69 -2.86 -9.45
N LEU A 154 -12.72 -2.33 -10.20
CA LEU A 154 -11.67 -3.11 -10.87
C LEU A 154 -10.42 -3.27 -9.99
N ASN A 155 -10.17 -2.34 -9.07
CA ASN A 155 -9.07 -2.42 -8.12
C ASN A 155 -9.38 -3.42 -7.01
N PHE A 156 -10.53 -3.26 -6.37
CA PHE A 156 -11.06 -4.14 -5.33
C PHE A 156 -12.00 -5.18 -5.93
N GLN A 157 -12.36 -6.19 -5.14
CA GLN A 157 -13.18 -7.27 -5.63
C GLN A 157 -14.67 -6.91 -5.56
N ILE A 158 -15.33 -6.71 -6.69
CA ILE A 158 -16.78 -6.43 -6.69
C ILE A 158 -17.58 -7.53 -5.96
N LEU A 159 -18.61 -7.12 -5.21
CA LEU A 159 -19.52 -8.02 -4.51
C LEU A 159 -20.52 -8.67 -5.49
N ASN A 160 -20.05 -9.68 -6.22
CA ASN A 160 -20.89 -10.51 -7.09
C ASN A 160 -21.50 -11.70 -6.32
N ALA A 161 -22.29 -12.53 -6.99
CA ALA A 161 -22.95 -13.68 -6.36
C ALA A 161 -21.98 -14.72 -5.75
N GLU A 162 -20.78 -14.87 -6.31
CA GLU A 162 -19.76 -15.76 -5.77
C GLU A 162 -19.16 -15.19 -4.47
N TYR A 163 -18.70 -13.93 -4.53
CA TYR A 163 -18.11 -13.27 -3.37
C TYR A 163 -19.12 -12.98 -2.27
N ALA A 164 -20.41 -12.80 -2.59
CA ALA A 164 -21.47 -12.72 -1.59
C ALA A 164 -21.61 -14.02 -0.79
N LYS A 165 -21.46 -15.19 -1.43
CA LYS A 165 -21.48 -16.49 -0.73
C LYS A 165 -20.25 -16.65 0.15
N ARG A 166 -19.05 -16.33 -0.37
CA ARG A 166 -17.79 -16.39 0.38
C ARG A 166 -17.83 -15.48 1.61
N TYR A 167 -18.27 -14.23 1.43
CA TYR A 167 -18.42 -13.25 2.52
C TYR A 167 -19.49 -13.66 3.55
N ALA A 168 -20.55 -14.36 3.14
CA ALA A 168 -21.55 -14.86 4.08
C ALA A 168 -20.95 -15.88 5.06
N THR A 169 -19.99 -16.68 4.61
CA THR A 169 -19.29 -17.72 5.40
C THR A 169 -17.93 -17.29 5.97
N SER A 170 -17.47 -16.08 5.68
CA SER A 170 -16.19 -15.57 6.18
C SER A 170 -16.21 -15.34 7.69
N LYS A 171 -15.02 -15.31 8.29
CA LYS A 171 -14.78 -15.08 9.71
C LYS A 171 -15.42 -13.75 10.18
N PRO A 172 -16.29 -13.76 11.20
CA PRO A 172 -16.93 -12.54 11.68
C PRO A 172 -15.97 -11.70 12.54
N TYR A 173 -16.03 -10.38 12.35
CA TYR A 173 -15.35 -9.35 13.11
C TYR A 173 -16.36 -8.42 13.75
N SER A 174 -16.05 -7.94 14.96
CA SER A 174 -16.85 -6.92 15.64
C SER A 174 -16.47 -5.52 15.15
N GLU A 175 -16.60 -5.31 13.85
CA GLU A 175 -16.14 -4.14 13.09
C GLU A 175 -17.23 -3.72 12.10
N ASP A 176 -17.31 -2.44 11.79
CA ASP A 176 -18.21 -1.91 10.76
C ASP A 176 -17.73 -2.24 9.34
N ASP A 177 -18.67 -2.27 8.41
CA ASP A 177 -18.34 -2.11 6.99
C ASP A 177 -17.57 -0.80 6.76
N ILE A 178 -16.70 -0.78 5.75
CA ILE A 178 -15.98 0.44 5.36
C ILE A 178 -16.92 1.36 4.58
N TYR A 179 -17.08 2.62 4.98
CA TYR A 179 -17.81 3.63 4.20
C TYR A 179 -16.88 4.77 3.76
N LEU A 180 -16.83 4.99 2.45
CA LEU A 180 -16.02 6.04 1.83
C LEU A 180 -16.91 7.03 1.09
N TYR A 181 -17.11 8.21 1.67
CA TYR A 181 -17.75 9.33 0.99
C TYR A 181 -16.70 10.11 0.18
N CYS A 182 -16.95 10.35 -1.09
CA CYS A 182 -16.06 11.13 -1.93
C CYS A 182 -16.80 12.27 -2.61
N ASP A 183 -16.23 13.46 -2.53
CA ASP A 183 -16.68 14.63 -3.27
C ASP A 183 -15.49 15.40 -3.84
N PRO A 184 -15.11 15.13 -5.10
CA PRO A 184 -13.93 15.77 -5.70
C PRO A 184 -14.17 17.20 -6.23
N GLU A 185 -15.42 17.70 -6.17
CA GLU A 185 -15.75 19.10 -6.53
C GLU A 185 -15.90 19.98 -5.29
N TRP A 186 -15.84 19.40 -4.10
CA TRP A 186 -15.81 20.15 -2.85
C TRP A 186 -14.59 21.08 -2.80
N HIS A 187 -14.81 22.27 -2.26
CA HIS A 187 -13.77 23.26 -2.05
C HIS A 187 -14.06 24.04 -0.77
N ASP A 188 -13.03 24.25 0.03
CA ASP A 188 -13.09 25.08 1.21
C ASP A 188 -11.81 25.92 1.32
N PRO A 189 -11.89 27.24 1.55
CA PRO A 189 -10.72 28.10 1.73
C PRO A 189 -9.77 27.66 2.85
N GLN A 190 -10.29 26.99 3.89
CA GLN A 190 -9.49 26.43 4.98
C GLN A 190 -8.68 25.20 4.55
N TYR A 191 -9.17 24.46 3.56
CA TYR A 191 -8.55 23.24 3.03
C TYR A 191 -8.30 23.37 1.52
N PRO A 192 -7.41 24.29 1.09
CA PRO A 192 -7.19 24.60 -0.33
C PRO A 192 -6.63 23.43 -1.13
N ASP A 193 -5.95 22.49 -0.46
CA ASP A 193 -5.39 21.28 -1.05
C ASP A 193 -6.34 20.07 -0.98
N GLY A 194 -7.56 20.26 -0.49
CA GLY A 194 -8.54 19.20 -0.20
C GLY A 194 -8.44 18.67 1.23
N LEU A 195 -9.33 17.73 1.57
CA LEU A 195 -9.42 17.10 2.89
C LEU A 195 -9.65 15.59 2.74
N ALA A 196 -8.75 14.79 3.27
CA ALA A 196 -8.89 13.34 3.42
C ALA A 196 -9.04 13.01 4.90
N LEU A 197 -10.30 12.92 5.35
CA LEU A 197 -10.67 12.74 6.75
C LEU A 197 -10.90 11.26 7.08
N PHE A 198 -10.31 10.77 8.16
CA PHE A 198 -10.38 9.38 8.60
C PHE A 198 -10.93 9.25 10.01
N ASP A 199 -11.92 8.37 10.18
CA ASP A 199 -12.35 7.80 11.47
C ASP A 199 -12.05 6.30 11.46
N PRO A 200 -10.80 5.91 11.80
CA PRO A 200 -10.35 4.53 11.65
C PRO A 200 -11.01 3.56 12.61
N GLU A 201 -11.54 4.03 13.75
CA GLU A 201 -12.20 3.19 14.76
C GLU A 201 -13.61 2.76 14.33
N HIS A 202 -14.23 3.53 13.43
CA HIS A 202 -15.59 3.27 12.92
C HIS A 202 -15.62 2.96 11.42
N ASN A 203 -14.46 2.70 10.82
CA ASN A 203 -14.27 2.34 9.41
C ASN A 203 -14.91 3.32 8.42
N VAL A 204 -14.87 4.63 8.69
CA VAL A 204 -15.38 5.64 7.75
C VAL A 204 -14.31 6.65 7.35
N ALA A 205 -14.41 7.14 6.13
CA ALA A 205 -13.56 8.22 5.64
C ALA A 205 -14.30 9.11 4.62
N ALA A 206 -13.85 10.37 4.52
CA ALA A 206 -14.32 11.33 3.54
C ALA A 206 -13.14 11.88 2.72
N ILE A 207 -13.27 11.82 1.39
CA ILE A 207 -12.26 12.32 0.43
C ILE A 207 -12.86 13.52 -0.32
N LEU A 208 -12.47 14.73 0.08
CA LEU A 208 -13.07 15.98 -0.36
C LEU A 208 -12.06 16.82 -1.15
N GLY A 209 -12.47 17.34 -2.31
CA GLY A 209 -11.65 18.17 -3.20
C GLY A 209 -10.52 17.42 -3.91
N LEU A 210 -10.43 16.09 -3.76
CA LEU A 210 -9.36 15.25 -4.27
C LEU A 210 -9.89 14.32 -5.37
N ARG A 211 -9.34 14.47 -6.59
CA ARG A 211 -9.82 13.76 -7.80
C ARG A 211 -9.08 12.45 -8.07
N TYR A 212 -7.83 12.36 -7.66
CA TYR A 212 -6.93 11.25 -7.98
C TYR A 212 -7.40 9.94 -7.34
N PHE A 213 -7.65 8.91 -8.17
CA PHE A 213 -8.13 7.59 -7.75
C PHE A 213 -7.27 6.96 -6.63
N GLY A 214 -5.96 7.21 -6.63
CA GLY A 214 -5.06 6.71 -5.59
C GLY A 214 -5.46 7.13 -4.17
N GLU A 215 -6.22 8.21 -3.99
CA GLU A 215 -6.80 8.61 -2.71
C GLU A 215 -7.91 7.64 -2.27
N LEU A 216 -8.82 7.27 -3.17
CA LEU A 216 -9.89 6.30 -2.90
C LEU A 216 -9.33 4.92 -2.54
N LYS A 217 -8.35 4.47 -3.35
CA LYS A 217 -7.64 3.20 -3.13
C LYS A 217 -6.97 3.18 -1.77
N LYS A 218 -6.12 4.17 -1.48
CA LYS A 218 -5.33 4.18 -0.24
C LYS A 218 -6.17 4.50 0.98
N ALA A 219 -7.26 5.26 0.86
CA ALA A 219 -8.19 5.46 1.96
C ALA A 219 -8.87 4.16 2.39
N THR A 220 -9.34 3.37 1.41
CA THR A 220 -9.93 2.05 1.68
C THR A 220 -8.91 1.09 2.31
N LEU A 221 -7.70 1.03 1.76
CA LEU A 221 -6.62 0.18 2.31
C LEU A 221 -6.19 0.63 3.71
N THR A 222 -6.14 1.93 3.98
CA THR A 222 -5.87 2.48 5.32
C THR A 222 -6.84 1.91 6.35
N LEU A 223 -8.15 1.95 6.07
CA LEU A 223 -9.18 1.46 6.98
C LEU A 223 -9.15 -0.07 7.10
N ALA A 224 -8.89 -0.77 5.99
CA ALA A 224 -8.74 -2.23 5.99
C ALA A 224 -7.52 -2.70 6.80
N TRP A 225 -6.38 -2.01 6.67
CA TRP A 225 -5.18 -2.28 7.48
C TRP A 225 -5.43 -1.98 8.96
N ALA A 226 -6.11 -0.88 9.30
CA ALA A 226 -6.46 -0.59 10.69
C ALA A 226 -7.38 -1.66 11.29
N THR A 227 -8.36 -2.14 10.51
CA THR A 227 -9.21 -3.26 10.91
C THR A 227 -8.40 -4.54 11.09
N ALA A 228 -7.51 -4.88 10.15
CA ALA A 228 -6.66 -6.06 10.24
C ALA A 228 -5.75 -6.03 11.49
N HIS A 229 -5.14 -4.87 11.74
CA HIS A 229 -4.30 -4.61 12.91
C HIS A 229 -5.02 -4.94 14.23
N ARG A 230 -6.21 -4.34 14.43
CA ARG A 230 -7.05 -4.59 15.62
C ARG A 230 -7.47 -6.06 15.77
N ASN A 231 -7.45 -6.82 14.68
CA ASN A 231 -7.93 -8.20 14.63
C ASN A 231 -6.80 -9.25 14.48
N GLY A 232 -5.56 -8.89 14.84
CA GLY A 232 -4.46 -9.84 14.99
C GLY A 232 -3.55 -10.01 13.78
N TYR A 233 -3.63 -9.10 12.80
CA TYR A 233 -2.80 -9.16 11.59
C TYR A 233 -1.86 -7.96 11.48
N THR A 234 -0.60 -8.20 11.10
CA THR A 234 0.34 -7.12 10.77
C THR A 234 -0.03 -6.49 9.43
N ALA A 235 -0.26 -5.18 9.42
CA ALA A 235 -0.60 -4.43 8.20
C ALA A 235 0.63 -4.25 7.30
N CYS A 236 0.54 -4.70 6.04
CA CYS A 236 1.70 -4.73 5.14
C CYS A 236 1.48 -3.91 3.87
N HIS A 237 2.14 -2.75 3.82
CA HIS A 237 2.37 -2.00 2.58
C HIS A 237 3.68 -2.45 1.91
N GLY A 238 3.68 -3.71 1.49
CA GLY A 238 4.86 -4.40 0.94
C GLY A 238 4.50 -5.23 -0.29
N GLY A 239 5.45 -6.02 -0.75
CA GLY A 239 5.17 -7.11 -1.68
C GLY A 239 5.57 -8.44 -1.09
N GLU A 240 4.87 -9.52 -1.45
CA GLU A 240 5.15 -10.86 -0.98
C GLU A 240 5.12 -11.86 -2.13
N LYS A 241 6.12 -12.75 -2.13
CA LYS A 241 6.19 -13.88 -3.04
C LYS A 241 6.70 -15.11 -2.31
N THR A 242 6.37 -16.28 -2.82
CA THR A 242 6.79 -17.55 -2.25
C THR A 242 7.56 -18.35 -3.29
N PHE A 243 8.69 -18.92 -2.89
CA PHE A 243 9.34 -19.98 -3.64
C PHE A 243 8.89 -21.32 -3.06
N HIS A 244 8.25 -22.16 -3.88
CA HIS A 244 7.79 -23.46 -3.43
C HIS A 244 8.85 -24.53 -3.71
N PHE A 245 9.11 -25.38 -2.71
CA PHE A 245 10.09 -26.45 -2.81
C PHE A 245 9.44 -27.81 -2.53
N LYS A 246 9.93 -28.87 -3.18
CA LYS A 246 9.44 -30.24 -2.98
C LYS A 246 10.21 -30.99 -1.89
N ASP A 247 11.46 -30.59 -1.70
CA ASP A 247 12.47 -31.26 -0.88
C ASP A 247 12.80 -30.49 0.42
N LYS A 248 12.28 -29.27 0.57
CA LYS A 248 12.45 -28.42 1.75
C LYS A 248 11.25 -27.48 1.93
N GLN A 249 11.30 -26.68 3.01
CA GLN A 249 10.23 -25.73 3.31
C GLN A 249 10.20 -24.58 2.29
N ASP A 250 8.98 -24.11 2.02
CA ASP A 250 8.73 -22.95 1.18
C ASP A 250 9.37 -21.69 1.76
N LYS A 251 9.75 -20.78 0.87
CA LYS A 251 10.39 -19.52 1.22
C LYS A 251 9.46 -18.35 0.90
N VAL A 252 8.64 -17.98 1.88
CA VAL A 252 7.72 -16.84 1.83
C VAL A 252 8.48 -15.56 2.17
N PHE A 253 8.70 -14.71 1.17
CA PHE A 253 9.51 -13.50 1.27
C PHE A 253 8.65 -12.25 1.16
N ALA A 254 8.68 -11.41 2.19
CA ALA A 254 8.00 -10.11 2.23
C ALA A 254 8.99 -8.94 2.09
N PHE A 255 8.72 -8.03 1.16
CA PHE A 255 9.57 -6.90 0.79
C PHE A 255 8.91 -5.57 1.12
N TYR A 256 9.59 -4.73 1.89
CA TYR A 256 9.07 -3.44 2.33
C TYR A 256 10.00 -2.33 1.87
N GLY A 257 9.47 -1.39 1.10
CA GLY A 257 10.21 -0.25 0.58
C GLY A 257 9.29 0.75 -0.09
N LEU A 258 9.71 2.01 -0.11
CA LEU A 258 8.95 3.07 -0.77
C LEU A 258 8.81 2.86 -2.29
N SER A 259 7.88 3.57 -2.90
CA SER A 259 7.75 3.62 -4.37
C SER A 259 9.09 3.97 -5.02
N GLY A 260 9.53 3.19 -6.01
CA GLY A 260 10.83 3.37 -6.69
C GLY A 260 12.03 2.81 -5.94
N SER A 261 11.83 2.04 -4.87
CA SER A 261 12.88 1.26 -4.18
C SER A 261 13.22 -0.07 -4.88
N GLY A 262 12.38 -0.55 -5.79
CA GLY A 262 12.53 -1.86 -6.42
C GLY A 262 11.61 -2.94 -5.85
N LYS A 263 10.73 -2.62 -4.89
CA LYS A 263 9.71 -3.53 -4.31
C LYS A 263 8.99 -4.39 -5.35
N SER A 264 8.31 -3.77 -6.33
CA SER A 264 7.58 -4.52 -7.37
C SER A 264 8.53 -5.35 -8.25
N THR A 265 9.72 -4.84 -8.55
CA THR A 265 10.74 -5.59 -9.31
C THR A 265 11.17 -6.87 -8.60
N LEU A 266 11.41 -6.80 -7.28
CA LEU A 266 11.80 -7.97 -6.48
C LEU A 266 10.63 -8.95 -6.30
N THR A 267 9.42 -8.43 -6.10
CA THR A 267 8.21 -9.23 -5.91
C THR A 267 7.85 -10.03 -7.16
N HIS A 268 7.88 -9.40 -8.35
CA HIS A 268 7.52 -10.03 -9.62
C HIS A 268 8.69 -10.73 -10.34
N ALA A 269 9.87 -10.81 -9.73
CA ALA A 269 11.04 -11.43 -10.35
C ALA A 269 10.83 -12.93 -10.61
N LYS A 270 11.05 -13.35 -11.86
CA LYS A 270 10.95 -14.76 -12.29
C LYS A 270 12.26 -15.55 -12.19
N HIS A 271 13.34 -14.89 -11.73
CA HIS A 271 14.64 -15.53 -11.48
C HIS A 271 15.18 -16.36 -12.65
N ALA A 272 14.95 -15.90 -13.89
CA ALA A 272 15.35 -16.58 -15.12
C ALA A 272 14.97 -18.09 -15.18
N GLY A 273 13.88 -18.49 -14.51
CA GLY A 273 13.44 -19.88 -14.46
C GLY A 273 14.27 -20.80 -13.56
N LYS A 274 15.09 -20.25 -12.64
CA LYS A 274 15.86 -21.04 -11.66
C LYS A 274 15.00 -21.73 -10.59
N PHE A 275 13.74 -21.30 -10.44
CA PHE A 275 12.77 -21.93 -9.56
C PHE A 275 11.57 -22.38 -10.39
N ASP A 276 11.15 -23.62 -10.17
CA ASP A 276 10.06 -24.25 -10.91
C ASP A 276 8.70 -23.65 -10.55
N ASP A 277 8.52 -23.28 -9.28
CA ASP A 277 7.25 -22.81 -8.74
C ASP A 277 7.48 -21.59 -7.83
N ILE A 278 6.90 -20.47 -8.27
CA ILE A 278 6.86 -19.21 -7.53
C ILE A 278 5.41 -18.75 -7.55
N THR A 279 4.88 -18.37 -6.41
CA THR A 279 3.61 -17.65 -6.33
C THR A 279 3.83 -16.21 -5.88
N ILE A 280 2.88 -15.33 -6.22
CA ILE A 280 2.90 -13.92 -5.84
C ILE A 280 1.59 -13.63 -5.10
N LEU A 281 1.67 -13.13 -3.88
CA LEU A 281 0.47 -12.71 -3.15
C LEU A 281 0.01 -11.34 -3.67
N HIS A 282 0.85 -10.33 -3.48
CA HIS A 282 0.65 -8.96 -3.98
C HIS A 282 1.96 -8.17 -3.91
N ASP A 283 2.04 -7.01 -4.55
CA ASP A 283 3.20 -6.10 -4.47
C ASP A 283 2.91 -4.75 -3.79
N ASP A 284 1.73 -4.59 -3.19
CA ASP A 284 1.27 -3.31 -2.63
C ASP A 284 0.52 -3.46 -1.31
N ALA A 285 -0.46 -4.36 -1.23
CA ALA A 285 -1.32 -4.46 -0.04
C ALA A 285 -1.70 -5.88 0.34
N PHE A 286 -1.22 -6.29 1.51
CA PHE A 286 -1.56 -7.56 2.14
C PHE A 286 -1.52 -7.41 3.66
N ILE A 287 -1.86 -8.49 4.37
CA ILE A 287 -1.80 -8.61 5.83
C ILE A 287 -1.20 -9.96 6.20
N ILE A 288 -0.52 -10.03 7.34
CA ILE A 288 0.08 -11.28 7.86
C ILE A 288 -0.57 -11.62 9.19
N ASP A 289 -1.13 -12.81 9.33
CA ASP A 289 -1.67 -13.30 10.60
C ASP A 289 -0.53 -13.52 11.60
N ARG A 290 -0.53 -12.75 12.71
CA ARG A 290 0.55 -12.82 13.71
C ARG A 290 0.60 -14.16 14.46
N LYS A 291 -0.45 -14.97 14.40
CA LYS A 291 -0.53 -16.27 15.08
C LYS A 291 0.12 -17.39 14.28
N ASN A 292 -0.06 -17.44 12.95
CA ASN A 292 0.41 -18.54 12.11
C ASN A 292 1.32 -18.10 10.96
N GLY A 293 1.54 -16.80 10.76
CA GLY A 293 2.42 -16.27 9.72
C GLY A 293 1.85 -16.32 8.30
N SER A 294 0.62 -16.80 8.09
CA SER A 294 -0.02 -16.84 6.77
C SER A 294 -0.48 -15.44 6.33
N SER A 295 -0.58 -15.22 5.02
CA SER A 295 -0.78 -13.89 4.44
C SER A 295 -1.98 -13.82 3.52
N ILE A 296 -2.69 -12.69 3.49
CA ILE A 296 -3.89 -12.47 2.66
C ILE A 296 -3.75 -11.17 1.87
N ALA A 297 -3.96 -11.25 0.56
CA ALA A 297 -3.99 -10.08 -0.32
C ALA A 297 -5.26 -9.25 -0.06
N LEU A 298 -5.13 -7.93 -0.02
CA LEU A 298 -6.27 -7.03 0.22
C LEU A 298 -6.98 -6.59 -1.06
N GLU A 299 -6.31 -6.68 -2.20
CA GLU A 299 -6.85 -6.28 -3.50
C GLU A 299 -6.37 -7.23 -4.62
N PRO A 300 -7.17 -7.43 -5.69
CA PRO A 300 -6.80 -8.35 -6.76
C PRO A 300 -5.88 -7.75 -7.81
N ALA A 301 -5.95 -6.44 -8.05
CA ALA A 301 -5.36 -5.76 -9.19
C ALA A 301 -4.22 -4.81 -8.80
N TYR A 302 -3.47 -4.35 -9.80
CA TYR A 302 -2.28 -3.52 -9.62
C TYR A 302 -2.53 -2.08 -10.10
N PHE A 303 -2.12 -1.09 -9.30
CA PHE A 303 -2.26 0.34 -9.64
C PHE A 303 -0.92 0.94 -10.10
N ASP A 304 -0.54 0.62 -11.32
CA ASP A 304 0.81 0.82 -11.83
C ASP A 304 1.01 2.17 -12.49
N LYS A 305 2.26 2.62 -12.55
CA LYS A 305 2.67 3.74 -13.41
C LYS A 305 2.66 3.29 -14.85
N THR A 306 2.06 4.08 -15.73
CA THR A 306 2.07 3.77 -17.17
C THR A 306 3.45 3.99 -17.78
N SER A 307 4.24 4.93 -17.25
CA SER A 307 5.60 5.24 -17.71
C SER A 307 6.61 4.11 -17.48
N ASP A 308 6.26 3.09 -16.69
CA ASP A 308 7.08 1.88 -16.53
C ASP A 308 6.95 0.93 -17.74
N TYR A 309 6.03 1.21 -18.68
CA TYR A 309 5.71 0.35 -19.83
C TYR A 309 5.86 1.08 -21.16
N LEU A 310 6.64 0.47 -22.07
CA LEU A 310 6.78 0.95 -23.44
C LEU A 310 5.46 0.78 -24.21
N PRO A 311 5.12 1.71 -25.12
CA PRO A 311 3.98 1.56 -26.01
C PRO A 311 3.98 0.22 -26.75
N GLY A 312 2.87 -0.52 -26.67
CA GLY A 312 2.71 -1.83 -27.29
C GLY A 312 3.33 -3.00 -26.52
N SER A 313 3.79 -2.79 -25.28
CA SER A 313 4.27 -3.90 -24.44
C SER A 313 3.14 -4.89 -24.12
N LYS A 314 3.52 -6.12 -23.79
CA LYS A 314 2.58 -7.18 -23.43
C LYS A 314 1.77 -6.84 -22.18
N GLU A 315 2.37 -6.09 -21.25
CA GLU A 315 1.74 -5.68 -20.00
C GLU A 315 0.58 -4.73 -20.23
N MET A 316 0.66 -3.86 -21.26
CA MET A 316 -0.42 -2.97 -21.64
C MET A 316 -1.70 -3.71 -22.04
N GLU A 317 -1.60 -4.96 -22.52
CA GLU A 317 -2.78 -5.78 -22.88
C GLU A 317 -3.69 -6.09 -21.67
N TYR A 318 -3.18 -5.89 -20.45
CA TYR A 318 -3.89 -6.11 -19.19
C TYR A 318 -4.38 -4.82 -18.54
N PHE A 319 -4.19 -3.66 -19.18
CA PHE A 319 -4.74 -2.39 -18.69
C PHE A 319 -6.26 -2.37 -18.84
N THR A 320 -6.92 -1.68 -17.92
CA THR A 320 -8.38 -1.53 -17.92
C THR A 320 -8.76 -0.06 -17.95
N THR A 321 -8.86 0.60 -16.80
CA THR A 321 -8.94 2.06 -16.71
C THR A 321 -7.53 2.64 -16.69
N VAL A 322 -7.39 3.81 -17.31
CA VAL A 322 -6.13 4.55 -17.38
C VAL A 322 -6.42 5.99 -17.02
N MET A 323 -5.47 6.66 -16.38
CA MET A 323 -5.64 8.05 -15.99
C MET A 323 -4.38 8.86 -16.11
N ASN A 324 -4.54 10.17 -16.34
CA ASN A 324 -3.45 11.13 -16.47
C ASN A 324 -2.45 10.77 -17.58
N VAL A 325 -2.93 10.20 -18.68
CA VAL A 325 -2.12 9.81 -19.85
C VAL A 325 -2.56 10.56 -21.11
N GLY A 326 -1.65 10.69 -22.07
CA GLY A 326 -2.00 11.16 -23.40
C GLY A 326 -2.75 10.08 -24.19
N VAL A 327 -3.62 10.51 -25.10
CA VAL A 327 -4.25 9.65 -26.11
C VAL A 327 -3.98 10.27 -27.47
N THR A 328 -3.47 9.48 -28.41
CA THR A 328 -3.19 9.89 -29.79
C THR A 328 -3.76 8.87 -30.78
N GLN A 329 -3.66 9.12 -32.07
CA GLN A 329 -4.04 8.16 -33.10
C GLN A 329 -2.81 7.47 -33.70
N ASP A 330 -2.92 6.17 -33.96
CA ASP A 330 -1.94 5.44 -34.76
C ASP A 330 -2.12 5.70 -36.27
N MET A 331 -1.29 5.07 -37.10
CA MET A 331 -1.34 5.20 -38.56
C MET A 331 -2.65 4.67 -39.18
N GLN A 332 -3.45 3.91 -38.43
CA GLN A 332 -4.76 3.41 -38.85
C GLN A 332 -5.91 4.30 -38.30
N GLY A 333 -5.59 5.41 -37.64
CA GLY A 333 -6.57 6.32 -37.04
C GLY A 333 -7.15 5.84 -35.71
N LYS A 334 -6.63 4.75 -35.13
CA LYS A 334 -7.11 4.19 -33.87
C LYS A 334 -6.51 4.93 -32.68
N LYS A 335 -7.33 5.24 -31.69
CA LYS A 335 -6.92 5.87 -30.44
C LYS A 335 -6.08 4.91 -29.59
N THR A 336 -4.85 5.31 -29.31
CA THR A 336 -3.87 4.59 -28.49
C THR A 336 -3.29 5.49 -27.40
N LEU A 337 -2.64 4.88 -26.42
CA LEU A 337 -2.10 5.55 -25.23
C LEU A 337 -0.70 6.12 -25.51
N VAL A 338 -0.40 7.26 -24.90
CA VAL A 338 0.95 7.83 -24.75
C VAL A 338 1.34 7.69 -23.28
N THR A 339 2.19 6.69 -22.98
CA THR A 339 2.45 6.22 -21.60
C THR A 339 3.61 6.92 -20.90
N ASP A 340 4.47 7.65 -21.62
CA ASP A 340 5.70 8.28 -21.12
C ASP A 340 5.48 9.53 -20.22
N ASP A 341 4.33 9.66 -19.56
CA ASP A 341 4.00 10.79 -18.65
C ASP A 341 4.17 12.19 -19.29
N LEU A 342 4.01 12.31 -20.62
CA LEU A 342 4.18 13.58 -21.34
C LEU A 342 3.05 14.59 -21.06
N ARG A 343 1.82 14.11 -20.84
CA ARG A 343 0.64 14.97 -20.57
C ARG A 343 0.63 15.45 -19.11
N ASN A 344 0.78 14.50 -18.20
CA ASN A 344 0.84 14.70 -16.76
C ASN A 344 1.94 13.80 -16.23
N GLY A 345 2.68 14.27 -15.23
CA GLY A 345 3.49 13.36 -14.42
C GLY A 345 2.57 12.36 -13.70
N ASN A 346 3.02 11.12 -13.54
CA ASN A 346 2.33 10.07 -12.79
C ASN A 346 1.02 9.57 -13.45
N GLY A 347 1.08 9.23 -14.74
CA GLY A 347 0.06 8.44 -15.41
C GLY A 347 -0.10 7.07 -14.76
N ARG A 348 -1.34 6.60 -14.63
CA ARG A 348 -1.68 5.38 -13.90
C ARG A 348 -2.68 4.50 -14.62
N THR A 349 -2.67 3.21 -14.30
CA THR A 349 -3.67 2.27 -14.79
C THR A 349 -4.04 1.26 -13.72
N ILE A 350 -5.28 0.77 -13.77
CA ILE A 350 -5.63 -0.50 -13.14
C ILE A 350 -5.23 -1.61 -14.10
N LYS A 351 -4.13 -2.29 -13.77
CA LYS A 351 -3.65 -3.48 -14.47
C LYS A 351 -4.30 -4.70 -13.84
N SER A 352 -5.02 -5.45 -14.67
CA SER A 352 -5.79 -6.62 -14.25
C SER A 352 -4.94 -7.69 -13.60
N ARG A 353 -5.52 -8.40 -12.62
CA ARG A 353 -4.93 -9.55 -11.93
C ARG A 353 -4.36 -10.61 -12.88
N TYR A 354 -4.91 -10.75 -14.09
CA TYR A 354 -4.47 -11.71 -15.10
C TYR A 354 -3.09 -11.42 -15.71
N SER A 355 -2.47 -10.26 -15.39
CA SER A 355 -1.08 -10.00 -15.75
C SER A 355 -0.09 -10.92 -15.03
N ALA A 356 -0.44 -11.38 -13.83
CA ALA A 356 0.36 -12.29 -13.01
C ALA A 356 -0.34 -13.66 -12.91
N LYS A 357 0.08 -14.64 -13.72
CA LYS A 357 -0.60 -15.95 -13.81
C LYS A 357 -0.49 -16.80 -12.55
N ASN A 358 0.57 -16.60 -11.78
CA ASN A 358 0.95 -17.35 -10.58
C ASN A 358 0.52 -16.62 -9.29
N ARG A 359 -0.43 -15.69 -9.37
CA ARG A 359 -0.88 -14.98 -8.18
C ARG A 359 -1.81 -15.84 -7.33
N VAL A 360 -1.73 -15.68 -6.02
CA VAL A 360 -2.63 -16.31 -5.04
C VAL A 360 -3.35 -15.22 -4.25
N ASP A 361 -4.50 -15.55 -3.66
CA ASP A 361 -5.27 -14.63 -2.80
C ASP A 361 -4.89 -14.77 -1.32
N ARG A 362 -4.33 -15.93 -0.97
CA ARG A 362 -3.76 -16.25 0.34
C ARG A 362 -2.51 -17.10 0.15
N GLU A 363 -1.47 -16.77 0.89
CA GLU A 363 -0.33 -17.65 1.13
C GLU A 363 -0.57 -18.39 2.46
N GLN A 364 -0.56 -19.72 2.41
CA GLN A 364 -0.81 -20.54 3.59
C GLN A 364 0.48 -20.83 4.36
N ALA A 365 1.61 -20.90 3.66
CA ALA A 365 2.90 -21.10 4.29
C ALA A 365 3.21 -19.91 5.22
N PRO A 366 3.81 -20.16 6.40
CA PRO A 366 4.20 -19.08 7.29
C PRO A 366 5.29 -18.21 6.65
N LEU A 367 5.26 -16.92 6.95
CA LEU A 367 6.33 -15.97 6.61
C LEU A 367 7.71 -16.49 7.02
N ASP A 368 8.61 -16.68 6.04
CA ASP A 368 9.99 -17.10 6.29
C ASP A 368 10.92 -15.90 6.51
N SER A 369 10.76 -14.84 5.72
CA SER A 369 11.72 -13.73 5.70
C SER A 369 11.08 -12.37 5.40
N ILE A 370 11.51 -11.35 6.15
CA ILE A 370 11.22 -9.94 5.89
C ILE A 370 12.48 -9.25 5.36
N PHE A 371 12.30 -8.47 4.30
CA PHE A 371 13.33 -7.67 3.64
C PHE A 371 12.98 -6.18 3.72
N TRP A 372 13.73 -5.45 4.54
CA TRP A 372 13.72 -3.99 4.54
C TRP A 372 14.54 -3.47 3.35
N ILE A 373 13.87 -2.96 2.32
CA ILE A 373 14.52 -2.34 1.18
C ILE A 373 14.93 -0.92 1.56
N MET A 374 16.23 -0.68 1.64
CA MET A 374 16.79 0.62 1.98
C MET A 374 17.63 1.20 0.85
N LYS A 375 17.75 2.53 0.82
CA LYS A 375 18.73 3.25 -0.01
C LYS A 375 19.72 3.95 0.91
N ASP A 376 20.52 3.16 1.62
CA ASP A 376 21.53 3.64 2.58
C ASP A 376 22.92 3.18 2.12
N ASP A 377 23.72 4.14 1.67
CA ASP A 377 25.02 3.90 1.08
C ASP A 377 26.13 3.48 2.07
N SER A 378 25.79 3.38 3.35
CA SER A 378 26.65 2.79 4.39
C SER A 378 26.44 1.29 4.59
N LEU A 379 25.36 0.72 4.06
CA LEU A 379 25.05 -0.70 4.23
C LEU A 379 25.48 -1.49 2.99
N PRO A 380 26.14 -2.66 3.14
CA PRO A 380 26.46 -3.52 2.02
C PRO A 380 25.19 -4.02 1.31
N PRO A 381 25.30 -4.73 0.17
CA PRO A 381 24.13 -5.16 -0.59
C PRO A 381 23.08 -5.93 0.22
N VAL A 382 23.51 -6.69 1.23
CA VAL A 382 22.62 -7.36 2.18
C VAL A 382 23.21 -7.44 3.58
N VAL A 383 22.37 -7.23 4.58
CA VAL A 383 22.67 -7.47 6.00
C VAL A 383 21.58 -8.35 6.59
N LYS A 384 21.94 -9.42 7.30
CA LYS A 384 21.03 -10.21 8.14
C LYS A 384 21.05 -9.67 9.57
N LEU A 385 19.87 -9.50 10.15
CA LEU A 385 19.64 -9.07 11.53
C LEU A 385 19.11 -10.25 12.34
N SER A 386 19.78 -10.62 13.44
CA SER A 386 19.43 -11.79 14.26
C SER A 386 18.70 -11.46 15.56
N ASP A 387 18.67 -10.19 15.97
CA ASP A 387 17.98 -9.73 17.18
C ASP A 387 16.63 -9.10 16.78
N PRO A 388 15.48 -9.59 17.31
CA PRO A 388 14.16 -9.08 16.97
C PRO A 388 13.95 -7.58 17.22
N VAL A 389 14.58 -7.03 18.27
CA VAL A 389 14.50 -5.60 18.59
C VAL A 389 15.24 -4.79 17.53
N ILE A 390 16.43 -5.23 17.12
CA ILE A 390 17.19 -4.61 16.03
C ILE A 390 16.43 -4.75 14.69
N ALA A 391 15.87 -5.93 14.40
CA ALA A 391 15.07 -6.18 13.20
C ALA A 391 13.88 -5.21 13.08
N ALA A 392 13.08 -5.08 14.13
CA ALA A 392 11.96 -4.15 14.19
C ALA A 392 12.42 -2.67 14.20
N THR A 393 13.55 -2.35 14.84
CA THR A 393 14.13 -1.00 14.85
C THR A 393 14.55 -0.54 13.45
N PHE A 394 15.14 -1.42 12.63
CA PHE A 394 15.47 -1.08 11.25
C PHE A 394 14.23 -0.98 10.35
N GLY A 395 13.16 -1.73 10.64
CA GLY A 395 11.85 -1.50 10.02
C GLY A 395 11.28 -0.12 10.39
N LEU A 396 11.29 0.23 11.68
CA LEU A 396 10.83 1.53 12.19
C LEU A 396 11.65 2.70 11.66
N THR A 397 12.95 2.49 11.41
CA THR A 397 13.88 3.49 10.89
C THR A 397 14.27 3.24 9.43
N LEU A 398 13.36 2.65 8.64
CA LEU A 398 13.61 2.32 7.25
C LEU A 398 13.98 3.57 6.46
N ALA A 399 15.21 3.60 5.97
CA ALA A 399 15.83 4.77 5.37
C ALA A 399 15.85 4.66 3.84
N THR A 400 15.45 5.73 3.17
CA THR A 400 15.37 5.79 1.71
C THR A 400 15.59 7.22 1.20
N LYS A 401 15.62 7.41 -0.12
CA LYS A 401 15.68 8.72 -0.79
C LYS A 401 14.28 9.08 -1.34
N ARG A 402 13.87 10.36 -1.29
CA ARG A 402 12.54 10.78 -1.78
C ARG A 402 12.36 10.44 -3.27
N SER A 403 11.15 10.02 -3.66
CA SER A 403 10.79 9.70 -5.05
C SER A 403 9.84 10.73 -5.65
N THR A 404 9.60 10.67 -6.96
CA THR A 404 8.67 11.56 -7.69
C THR A 404 7.18 11.25 -7.47
N ALA A 405 6.84 10.23 -6.67
CA ALA A 405 5.46 9.80 -6.46
C ALA A 405 4.65 10.65 -5.46
N GLU A 406 5.31 11.59 -4.78
CA GLU A 406 4.71 12.50 -3.81
C GLU A 406 4.82 13.95 -4.31
N ASN A 407 3.74 14.72 -4.18
CA ASN A 407 3.73 16.12 -4.60
C ASN A 407 4.30 17.00 -3.47
N VAL A 408 5.63 17.14 -3.40
CA VAL A 408 6.32 17.97 -2.39
C VAL A 408 7.08 19.11 -3.07
N ILE A 409 6.87 20.35 -2.61
CA ILE A 409 7.51 21.55 -3.13
C ILE A 409 8.72 21.92 -2.25
N GLY A 410 9.92 22.01 -2.82
CA GLY A 410 11.03 22.78 -2.23
C GLY A 410 12.09 22.05 -1.39
N GLU A 411 12.08 20.71 -1.27
CA GLU A 411 13.10 19.96 -0.49
C GLU A 411 14.09 19.15 -1.35
N SER A 412 15.33 18.98 -0.85
CA SER A 412 16.41 18.24 -1.52
C SER A 412 16.10 16.75 -1.70
N ARG A 413 16.34 16.24 -2.91
CA ARG A 413 16.11 14.83 -3.30
C ARG A 413 17.12 13.84 -2.69
N ASP A 414 18.28 14.33 -2.24
CA ASP A 414 19.39 13.49 -1.74
C ASP A 414 19.34 13.25 -0.22
N LYS A 415 18.42 13.91 0.50
CA LYS A 415 18.27 13.71 1.94
C LYS A 415 17.63 12.34 2.20
N LEU A 416 18.26 11.54 3.07
CA LEU A 416 17.63 10.34 3.61
C LEU A 416 16.34 10.72 4.33
N VAL A 417 15.26 10.03 3.98
CA VAL A 417 13.97 10.08 4.66
C VAL A 417 13.78 8.76 5.37
N ILE A 418 13.33 8.84 6.62
CA ILE A 418 12.91 7.68 7.39
C ILE A 418 11.40 7.56 7.20
N GLU A 419 10.96 6.44 6.65
CA GLU A 419 9.56 6.08 6.51
C GLU A 419 9.32 4.74 7.24
N PRO A 420 8.81 4.78 8.48
CA PRO A 420 8.63 3.57 9.28
C PRO A 420 7.83 2.49 8.55
N PHE A 421 8.40 1.29 8.50
CA PHE A 421 7.81 0.08 7.90
C PHE A 421 7.35 0.25 6.44
N ALA A 422 7.86 1.29 5.75
CA ALA A 422 7.40 1.74 4.44
C ALA A 422 5.88 1.99 4.37
N ASN A 423 5.22 2.31 5.49
CA ASN A 423 3.76 2.48 5.56
C ASN A 423 3.35 3.90 6.02
N PRO A 424 3.36 4.90 5.10
CA PRO A 424 2.90 6.25 5.41
C PRO A 424 1.37 6.34 5.59
N PHE A 425 0.64 5.24 5.38
CA PHE A 425 -0.83 5.18 5.42
C PHE A 425 -1.38 4.71 6.77
N ARG A 426 -0.51 4.54 7.77
CA ARG A 426 -0.91 4.18 9.12
C ARG A 426 -1.86 5.23 9.69
N VAL A 427 -2.89 4.77 10.41
CA VAL A 427 -3.84 5.61 11.15
C VAL A 427 -3.82 5.39 12.65
N TYR A 428 -3.17 4.33 13.12
CA TYR A 428 -2.91 4.04 14.54
C TYR A 428 -1.48 4.48 14.95
N PRO A 429 -1.12 4.40 16.24
CA PRO A 429 0.21 4.76 16.75
C PRO A 429 1.37 3.94 16.15
N LEU A 430 2.55 4.56 15.98
CA LEU A 430 3.76 3.88 15.47
C LEU A 430 4.25 2.73 16.35
N THR A 431 4.08 2.86 17.66
CA THR A 431 4.49 1.84 18.63
C THR A 431 3.77 0.50 18.39
N GLU A 432 2.55 0.54 17.85
CA GLU A 432 1.78 -0.66 17.56
C GLU A 432 2.34 -1.41 16.34
N ASP A 433 2.70 -0.71 15.25
CA ASP A 433 3.44 -1.34 14.13
C ASP A 433 4.76 -1.97 14.62
N TYR A 434 5.47 -1.28 15.52
CA TYR A 434 6.70 -1.82 16.09
C TYR A 434 6.46 -3.15 16.79
N HIS A 435 5.44 -3.24 17.64
CA HIS A 435 5.10 -4.46 18.34
C HIS A 435 4.62 -5.56 17.40
N ASP A 436 3.82 -5.22 16.40
CA ASP A 436 3.33 -6.16 15.39
C ASP A 436 4.47 -6.83 14.60
N PHE A 437 5.43 -6.03 14.11
CA PHE A 437 6.58 -6.58 13.39
C PHE A 437 7.54 -7.31 14.31
N LYS A 438 7.77 -6.80 15.53
CA LYS A 438 8.58 -7.50 16.54
C LYS A 438 7.98 -8.87 16.90
N GLU A 439 6.65 -8.97 16.98
CA GLU A 439 5.96 -10.24 17.22
C GLU A 439 6.22 -11.27 16.11
N LEU A 440 6.26 -10.85 14.84
CA LEU A 440 6.63 -11.75 13.72
C LEU A 440 8.05 -12.30 13.88
N PHE A 441 9.00 -11.47 14.31
CA PHE A 441 10.39 -11.91 14.55
C PHE A 441 10.51 -12.80 15.79
N GLU A 442 9.79 -12.50 16.87
CA GLU A 442 9.89 -13.24 18.14
C GLU A 442 9.12 -14.55 18.14
N LYS A 443 7.88 -14.55 17.60
CA LYS A 443 6.96 -15.69 17.68
C LYS A 443 6.94 -16.53 16.41
N GLN A 444 6.95 -15.89 15.24
CA GLN A 444 6.99 -16.61 13.95
C GLN A 444 8.43 -16.91 13.49
N GLN A 445 9.43 -16.40 14.22
CA GLN A 445 10.85 -16.62 13.93
C GLN A 445 11.25 -16.23 12.50
N ALA A 446 10.55 -15.24 11.92
CA ALA A 446 10.86 -14.73 10.60
C ALA A 446 12.31 -14.22 10.56
N ASN A 447 13.05 -14.56 9.51
CA ASN A 447 14.36 -13.99 9.28
C ASN A 447 14.22 -12.52 8.89
N CYS A 448 15.17 -11.68 9.31
CA CYS A 448 15.19 -10.27 8.94
C CYS A 448 16.43 -9.93 8.12
N TYR A 449 16.21 -9.25 7.00
CA TYR A 449 17.27 -8.75 6.12
C TYR A 449 17.05 -7.29 5.79
N ILE A 450 18.15 -6.56 5.65
CA ILE A 450 18.19 -5.28 4.94
C ILE A 450 18.75 -5.56 3.55
N ILE A 451 18.07 -5.12 2.51
CA ILE A 451 18.57 -5.12 1.14
C ILE A 451 18.81 -3.68 0.70
N ASN A 452 20.05 -3.39 0.32
CA ASN A 452 20.40 -2.10 -0.26
C ASN A 452 20.25 -2.17 -1.78
N THR A 453 19.36 -1.37 -2.34
CA THR A 453 19.08 -1.30 -3.79
C THR A 453 19.59 0.01 -4.42
N ASP A 454 20.47 0.73 -3.73
CA ASP A 454 21.09 1.96 -4.22
C ASP A 454 22.56 1.68 -4.55
N SER A 455 23.47 2.28 -3.80
CA SER A 455 24.89 2.12 -3.94
C SER A 455 25.51 1.74 -2.61
N TYR A 456 26.69 1.15 -2.62
CA TYR A 456 27.52 0.92 -1.45
C TYR A 456 28.90 1.51 -1.70
N ASN A 457 29.33 2.45 -0.85
CA ASN A 457 30.61 3.17 -1.01
C ASN A 457 30.84 3.73 -2.43
N GLY A 458 29.80 4.32 -3.02
CA GLY A 458 29.86 4.94 -4.35
C GLY A 458 29.74 3.98 -5.52
N LYS A 459 29.65 2.67 -5.27
CA LYS A 459 29.42 1.66 -6.30
C LYS A 459 27.94 1.28 -6.35
N ASN A 460 27.32 1.43 -7.52
CA ASN A 460 25.93 1.05 -7.74
C ASN A 460 25.73 -0.46 -7.54
N ILE A 461 24.67 -0.85 -6.82
CA ILE A 461 24.25 -2.24 -6.68
C ILE A 461 23.27 -2.54 -7.80
N ASP A 462 23.67 -3.40 -8.74
CA ASP A 462 22.80 -3.77 -9.85
C ASP A 462 21.73 -4.79 -9.45
N LYS A 463 20.72 -4.88 -10.31
CA LYS A 463 19.57 -5.77 -10.12
C LYS A 463 19.97 -7.24 -10.04
N ASP A 464 20.96 -7.67 -10.83
CA ASP A 464 21.35 -9.08 -10.89
C ASP A 464 22.05 -9.52 -9.61
N THR A 465 22.85 -8.62 -9.01
CA THR A 465 23.43 -8.78 -7.67
C THR A 465 22.32 -8.96 -6.63
N THR A 466 21.32 -8.08 -6.61
CA THR A 466 20.21 -8.18 -5.66
C THR A 466 19.40 -9.47 -5.84
N LEU A 467 19.11 -9.88 -7.09
CA LEU A 467 18.39 -11.12 -7.35
C LEU A 467 19.21 -12.36 -6.98
N GLY A 468 20.52 -12.35 -7.22
CA GLY A 468 21.44 -13.42 -6.81
C GLY A 468 21.49 -13.60 -5.29
N ILE A 469 21.40 -12.51 -4.51
CA ILE A 469 21.26 -12.57 -3.05
C ILE A 469 19.97 -13.28 -2.66
N LEU A 470 18.83 -12.89 -3.24
CA LEU A 470 17.54 -13.53 -2.95
C LEU A 470 17.56 -15.02 -3.30
N GLU A 471 18.19 -15.36 -4.42
CA GLU A 471 18.37 -16.75 -4.86
C GLU A 471 19.22 -17.56 -3.88
N ALA A 472 20.33 -16.99 -3.39
CA ALA A 472 21.18 -17.66 -2.40
C ALA A 472 20.46 -17.85 -1.06
N ILE A 473 19.65 -16.88 -0.62
CA ILE A 473 18.85 -16.99 0.60
C ILE A 473 17.76 -18.04 0.43
N ALA A 474 17.01 -18.01 -0.68
CA ALA A 474 15.95 -18.99 -0.96
C ALA A 474 16.51 -20.42 -1.08
N ASN A 475 17.67 -20.58 -1.71
CA ASN A 475 18.35 -21.87 -1.81
C ASN A 475 19.10 -22.28 -0.52
N GLU A 476 19.16 -21.42 0.48
CA GLU A 476 19.89 -21.64 1.75
C GLU A 476 21.39 -21.90 1.54
N THR A 477 21.96 -21.32 0.48
CA THR A 477 23.39 -21.40 0.15
C THR A 477 24.15 -20.14 0.57
N ALA A 478 23.47 -19.20 1.24
CA ALA A 478 24.03 -17.93 1.67
C ALA A 478 24.96 -18.11 2.89
N GLU A 479 26.25 -17.87 2.72
CA GLU A 479 27.26 -17.94 3.78
C GLU A 479 27.47 -16.57 4.45
N TRP A 480 27.07 -16.47 5.72
CA TRP A 480 27.05 -15.21 6.46
C TRP A 480 28.38 -14.91 7.15
N THR A 481 28.93 -13.73 6.89
CA THR A 481 30.11 -13.19 7.58
C THR A 481 29.69 -12.22 8.68
N LYS A 482 30.33 -12.29 9.86
CA LYS A 482 30.06 -11.35 10.96
C LYS A 482 30.32 -9.91 10.53
N PHE A 483 29.46 -8.98 10.92
CA PHE A 483 29.60 -7.55 10.60
C PHE A 483 30.48 -6.85 11.64
N GLY A 484 31.73 -7.33 11.75
CA GLY A 484 32.75 -6.85 12.70
C GLY A 484 32.30 -6.93 14.16
N ALA A 485 32.38 -5.81 14.86
CA ALA A 485 32.03 -5.72 16.28
C ALA A 485 30.51 -5.71 16.55
N LEU A 486 29.67 -5.77 15.53
CA LEU A 486 28.20 -5.75 15.65
C LEU A 486 27.67 -7.20 15.70
N PRO A 487 27.48 -7.81 16.88
CA PRO A 487 27.29 -9.27 16.99
C PRO A 487 25.95 -9.77 16.42
N GLN A 488 24.96 -8.88 16.28
CA GLN A 488 23.62 -9.20 15.79
C GLN A 488 23.42 -8.86 14.31
N MET A 489 24.52 -8.55 13.62
CA MET A 489 24.54 -8.19 12.20
C MET A 489 25.55 -9.08 11.48
N SER A 490 25.14 -9.60 10.33
CA SER A 490 26.02 -10.33 9.42
C SER A 490 25.72 -9.94 7.98
N TYR A 491 26.64 -10.17 7.06
CA TYR A 491 26.50 -9.79 5.66
C TYR A 491 27.00 -10.92 4.74
N LEU A 492 26.64 -10.84 3.46
CA LEU A 492 27.23 -11.72 2.44
C LEU A 492 28.44 -11.03 1.82
N SER A 493 29.57 -11.73 1.77
CA SER A 493 30.74 -11.27 1.04
C SER A 493 30.48 -11.40 -0.46
N ILE A 494 30.30 -10.25 -1.13
CA ILE A 494 30.00 -10.20 -2.56
C ILE A 494 31.18 -9.54 -3.28
N PRO A 495 31.76 -10.19 -4.31
CA PRO A 495 32.87 -9.63 -5.06
C PRO A 495 32.61 -8.20 -5.53
N GLY A 496 33.52 -7.30 -5.20
CA GLY A 496 33.45 -5.88 -5.51
C GLY A 496 32.52 -5.06 -4.61
N TYR A 497 31.99 -5.62 -3.53
CA TYR A 497 31.32 -4.90 -2.44
C TYR A 497 31.94 -5.30 -1.09
N GLU A 498 33.26 -5.28 -1.03
CA GLU A 498 34.03 -5.66 0.15
C GLU A 498 33.70 -4.75 1.34
N VAL A 499 33.44 -5.38 2.49
CA VAL A 499 33.17 -4.66 3.74
C VAL A 499 34.48 -4.58 4.52
N ASP A 500 35.07 -3.38 4.58
CA ASP A 500 36.25 -3.11 5.41
C ASP A 500 35.88 -2.23 6.61
N LEU A 501 35.55 -2.86 7.73
CA LEU A 501 35.25 -2.15 8.98
C LEU A 501 36.49 -1.53 9.65
N ASN A 502 37.71 -1.81 9.16
CA ASN A 502 38.92 -1.13 9.63
C ASN A 502 39.16 0.19 8.89
N ASP A 503 38.48 0.44 7.76
CA ASP A 503 38.46 1.75 7.12
C ASP A 503 37.71 2.74 8.04
N ALA A 504 38.48 3.64 8.66
CA ALA A 504 37.97 4.68 9.54
C ALA A 504 36.92 5.58 8.87
N THR A 505 37.02 5.80 7.55
CA THR A 505 36.02 6.58 6.80
C THR A 505 34.70 5.82 6.72
N TYR A 506 34.76 4.53 6.39
CA TYR A 506 33.58 3.67 6.34
C TYR A 506 32.93 3.51 7.72
N ALA A 507 33.71 3.18 8.75
CA ALA A 507 33.22 3.03 10.12
C ALA A 507 32.54 4.32 10.62
N LYS A 508 33.14 5.48 10.36
CA LYS A 508 32.55 6.79 10.69
C LYS A 508 31.22 7.02 9.97
N LYS A 509 31.12 6.66 8.69
CA LYS A 509 29.89 6.79 7.89
C LYS A 509 28.77 5.89 8.45
N LEU A 510 29.06 4.62 8.68
CA LEU A 510 28.09 3.67 9.25
C LEU A 510 27.59 4.14 10.62
N ARG A 511 28.51 4.60 11.48
CA ARG A 511 28.17 5.18 12.78
C ARG A 511 27.26 6.40 12.64
N GLN A 512 27.59 7.34 11.75
CA GLN A 512 26.76 8.53 11.52
C GLN A 512 25.35 8.13 11.10
N ARG A 513 25.19 7.13 10.23
CA ARG A 513 23.87 6.65 9.78
C ARG A 513 23.05 6.01 10.91
N LEU A 514 23.69 5.35 11.88
CA LEU A 514 23.01 4.86 13.09
C LEU A 514 22.64 6.02 14.04
N GLN A 515 23.52 7.03 14.16
CA GLN A 515 23.24 8.24 14.94
C GLN A 515 22.05 9.03 14.36
N ASP A 516 21.96 9.16 13.03
CA ASP A 516 20.85 9.82 12.37
C ASP A 516 19.51 9.13 12.71
N ARG A 517 19.49 7.79 12.78
CA ARG A 517 18.32 7.01 13.21
C ARG A 517 17.97 7.27 14.66
N LEU A 518 18.96 7.26 15.55
CA LEU A 518 18.75 7.57 16.98
C LEU A 518 18.19 9.00 17.18
N ILE A 519 18.72 9.98 16.43
CA ILE A 519 18.22 11.36 16.45
C ILE A 519 16.76 11.40 15.99
N TRP A 520 16.42 10.68 14.93
CA TRP A 520 15.04 10.61 14.43
C TRP A 520 14.10 10.00 15.48
N VAL A 521 14.47 8.87 16.10
CA VAL A 521 13.67 8.21 17.15
C VAL A 521 13.45 9.17 18.33
N ASN A 522 14.51 9.81 18.80
CA ASN A 522 14.41 10.79 19.90
C ASN A 522 13.53 12.00 19.54
N ASN A 523 13.58 12.47 18.28
CA ASN A 523 12.72 13.54 17.81
C ASN A 523 11.25 13.10 17.69
N TYR A 524 11.01 11.87 17.23
CA TYR A 524 9.66 11.28 17.17
C TYR A 524 9.04 11.26 18.57
N THR A 525 9.72 10.68 19.56
CA THR A 525 9.23 10.60 20.95
C THR A 525 8.94 11.98 21.54
N LYS A 526 9.80 12.98 21.28
CA LYS A 526 9.58 14.37 21.75
C LYS A 526 8.35 15.04 21.14
N THR A 527 8.08 14.76 19.87
CA THR A 527 6.98 15.38 19.11
C THR A 527 5.67 14.61 19.24
N HIS A 528 5.71 13.36 19.74
CA HIS A 528 4.56 12.49 19.94
C HIS A 528 4.50 11.95 21.39
N PRO A 529 4.38 12.81 22.41
CA PRO A 529 4.48 12.40 23.82
C PRO A 529 3.36 11.46 24.32
N LYS A 530 2.33 11.21 23.51
CA LYS A 530 1.24 10.26 23.81
C LYS A 530 1.39 8.93 23.05
N GLU A 531 2.40 8.80 22.20
CA GLU A 531 2.68 7.62 21.36
C GLU A 531 4.15 7.23 21.52
N GLU A 532 4.61 7.12 22.77
CA GLU A 532 6.02 6.85 23.06
C GLU A 532 6.48 5.51 22.46
N LEU A 533 7.70 5.54 21.90
CA LEU A 533 8.36 4.35 21.39
C LEU A 533 9.08 3.60 22.51
N PRO A 534 9.13 2.26 22.49
CA PRO A 534 9.84 1.47 23.49
C PRO A 534 11.32 1.87 23.65
N VAL A 535 11.78 1.98 24.89
CA VAL A 535 13.17 2.37 25.25
C VAL A 535 14.22 1.38 24.71
N GLU A 536 13.82 0.13 24.47
CA GLU A 536 14.70 -0.87 23.86
C GLU A 536 15.21 -0.45 22.47
N ILE A 537 14.46 0.36 21.73
CA ILE A 537 14.85 0.87 20.40
C ILE A 537 16.08 1.76 20.51
N THR A 538 16.04 2.77 21.40
CA THR A 538 17.15 3.71 21.58
C THR A 538 18.35 3.00 22.21
N THR A 539 18.11 2.11 23.17
CA THR A 539 19.16 1.30 23.82
C THR A 539 19.94 0.47 22.80
N LYS A 540 19.26 -0.24 21.89
CA LYS A 540 19.93 -1.02 20.85
C LYS A 540 20.70 -0.16 19.86
N LEU A 541 20.17 0.99 19.46
CA LEU A 541 20.89 1.93 18.59
C LEU A 541 22.17 2.45 19.26
N GLU A 542 22.10 2.83 20.54
CA GLU A 542 23.26 3.28 21.33
C GLU A 542 24.31 2.18 21.50
N GLU A 543 23.90 0.94 21.73
CA GLU A 543 24.79 -0.23 21.77
C GLU A 543 25.53 -0.43 20.45
N LEU A 544 24.83 -0.35 19.30
CA LEU A 544 25.44 -0.47 17.98
C LEU A 544 26.43 0.67 17.71
N ILE A 545 26.06 1.91 18.03
CA ILE A 545 26.91 3.10 17.87
C ILE A 545 28.17 2.97 18.72
N THR A 546 28.04 2.51 19.96
CA THR A 546 29.17 2.40 20.90
C THR A 546 30.21 1.39 20.44
N LYS A 547 29.78 0.31 19.78
CA LYS A 547 30.67 -0.75 19.25
C LYS A 547 31.42 -0.36 17.97
N LEU A 548 31.06 0.77 17.35
CA LEU A 548 31.75 1.37 16.20
C LEU A 548 32.67 2.53 16.64
N ASN A 549 33.08 2.57 17.92
CA ASN A 549 34.09 3.50 18.44
C ASN A 549 35.51 2.98 18.24
#